data_AF-A0A3L6ERB8-F1
#
_entry.id   AF-A0A3L6ERB8-F1
#
_cell.length_a   1.000
_cell.length_b   1.000
_cell.length_c   1.000
_cell.angle_alpha   90.00
_cell.angle_beta   90.00
_cell.angle_gamma   90.00
#
_symmetry.space_group_name_H-M   'P 1'
#
loop_
_entity.id
_entity.type
_entity.pdbx_description
1 polymer ?
#
loop_
_entity_poly.entity_id
_entity_poly.type
_entity_poly.pdbx_seq_one_letter_code
_entity_poly.pdbx_strand_id
1 'polypeptide(L)'
;MSVASPASPTSPPAPAPPSRVIVSHRVPLRALPDPTAPFGFAFSVDAGTVAYQLRSGLPANAPVLHIGTLPAAAAEVASDELSDYLLAIFSCFPVYLPTDLHHRFYHGFCKHYFWPLLHYLLSLTPSSLGGLPFQRTLYHSFLSANRAFADRLTEVLRPDEDLVWIHDYHLLALLTCLCKRFP
;
A
#
# COMPACT_ATOMS: atom_id res chain seq x y z
N MET A 1 13.83 -64.12 13.72
CA MET A 1 13.88 -63.25 12.53
C MET A 1 12.62 -62.38 12.55
N SER A 2 12.73 -61.14 13.03
CA SER A 2 11.61 -60.19 13.08
C SER A 2 11.67 -59.33 11.82
N VAL A 3 10.62 -59.36 11.02
CA VAL A 3 10.54 -58.64 9.74
C VAL A 3 10.12 -57.20 10.04
N ALA A 4 10.96 -56.23 9.65
CA ALA A 4 10.66 -54.81 9.78
C ALA A 4 9.59 -54.40 8.75
N SER A 5 8.53 -53.74 9.21
CA SER A 5 7.50 -53.13 8.36
C SER A 5 8.06 -51.95 7.56
N PRO A 6 7.65 -51.75 6.29
CA PRO A 6 8.11 -50.63 5.48
C PRO A 6 7.42 -49.33 5.92
N ALA A 7 8.21 -48.26 6.03
CA ALA A 7 7.73 -46.91 6.32
C ALA A 7 6.83 -46.39 5.19
N SER A 8 5.70 -45.78 5.56
CA SER A 8 4.75 -45.17 4.64
C SER A 8 5.36 -43.94 3.93
N PRO A 9 5.01 -43.67 2.66
CA PRO A 9 5.52 -42.51 1.94
C PRO A 9 4.98 -41.22 2.57
N THR A 10 5.88 -40.32 2.94
CA THR A 10 5.57 -38.97 3.41
C THR A 10 4.83 -38.19 2.33
N SER A 11 3.60 -37.77 2.62
CA SER A 11 2.80 -36.88 1.78
C SER A 11 3.54 -35.56 1.51
N PRO A 12 3.38 -34.94 0.32
CA PRO A 12 3.96 -33.63 0.05
C PRO A 12 3.43 -32.59 1.04
N PRO A 13 4.26 -31.59 1.44
CA PRO A 13 3.81 -30.53 2.33
C PRO A 13 2.63 -29.78 1.72
N ALA A 14 1.62 -29.48 2.53
CA ALA A 14 0.50 -28.65 2.12
C ALA A 14 1.01 -27.29 1.60
N PRO A 15 0.37 -26.72 0.55
CA PRO A 15 0.77 -25.41 0.05
C PRO A 15 0.72 -24.39 1.18
N ALA A 16 1.77 -23.58 1.31
CA ALA A 16 1.85 -22.53 2.31
C ALA A 16 0.64 -21.59 2.14
N PRO A 17 0.07 -21.06 3.24
CA PRO A 17 -1.07 -20.15 3.14
C PRO A 17 -0.66 -18.93 2.29
N PRO A 18 -1.56 -18.44 1.42
CA PRO A 18 -1.26 -17.31 0.55
C PRO A 18 -0.83 -16.10 1.40
N SER A 19 0.12 -15.31 0.94
CA SER A 19 0.50 -14.11 1.69
C SER A 19 -0.58 -13.03 1.53
N ARG A 20 -0.75 -12.17 2.54
CA ARG A 20 -1.77 -11.11 2.52
C ARG A 20 -1.08 -9.78 2.28
N VAL A 21 -1.45 -9.08 1.21
CA VAL A 21 -0.88 -7.78 0.88
C VAL A 21 -1.96 -6.71 1.03
N ILE A 22 -1.82 -5.84 2.02
CA ILE A 22 -2.71 -4.71 2.23
C ILE A 22 -2.09 -3.47 1.60
N VAL A 23 -2.80 -2.89 0.63
CA VAL A 23 -2.34 -1.72 -0.11
C VAL A 23 -3.22 -0.54 0.26
N SER A 24 -2.61 0.50 0.80
CA SER A 24 -3.33 1.71 1.23
C SER A 24 -2.50 2.95 0.93
N HIS A 25 -3.09 4.14 1.05
CA HIS A 25 -2.39 5.39 0.75
C HIS A 25 -1.09 5.54 1.57
N ARG A 26 -1.10 5.14 2.84
CA ARG A 26 0.06 5.20 3.73
C ARG A 26 0.31 3.88 4.44
N VAL A 27 1.58 3.51 4.61
CA VAL A 27 1.95 2.39 5.49
C VAL A 27 1.59 2.70 6.95
N PRO A 28 1.33 1.70 7.79
CA PRO A 28 0.98 1.88 9.20
C PRO A 28 2.20 2.20 10.08
N LEU A 29 3.04 3.12 9.64
CA LEU A 29 4.27 3.50 10.33
C LEU A 29 4.27 4.97 10.75
N ARG A 30 4.77 5.20 11.96
CA ARG A 30 5.29 6.50 12.40
C ARG A 30 6.78 6.56 12.11
N ALA A 31 7.23 7.72 11.64
CA ALA A 31 8.63 8.04 11.50
C ALA A 31 8.90 9.30 12.31
N LEU A 32 9.62 9.16 13.42
CA LEU A 32 10.03 10.28 14.26
C LEU A 32 11.49 10.61 13.97
N PRO A 33 11.85 11.87 13.72
CA PRO A 33 13.26 12.23 13.50
C PRO A 33 14.12 11.81 14.70
N ASP A 34 15.18 11.06 14.42
CA ASP A 34 16.15 10.60 15.40
C ASP A 34 17.53 10.50 14.73
N PRO A 35 18.46 11.44 15.02
CA PRO A 35 19.80 11.45 14.44
C PRO A 35 20.64 10.21 14.75
N THR A 36 20.28 9.44 15.79
CA THR A 36 21.00 8.23 16.19
C THR A 36 20.45 6.97 15.54
N ALA A 37 19.23 7.04 15.00
CA ALA A 37 18.59 5.93 14.33
C ALA A 37 19.09 5.78 12.89
N PRO A 38 19.05 4.56 12.32
CA PRO A 38 19.27 4.35 10.90
C PRO A 38 18.39 5.29 10.06
N PHE A 39 18.97 5.84 8.99
CA PHE A 39 18.27 6.75 8.07
C PHE A 39 17.75 8.06 8.71
N GLY A 40 18.13 8.36 9.96
CA GLY A 40 17.72 9.57 10.67
C GLY A 40 16.30 9.53 11.24
N PHE A 41 15.66 8.36 11.29
CA PHE A 41 14.29 8.21 11.79
C PHE A 41 14.12 6.97 12.66
N ALA A 42 13.49 7.15 13.82
CA ALA A 42 12.94 6.07 14.63
C ALA A 42 11.56 5.65 14.08
N PHE A 43 11.52 4.48 13.42
CA PHE A 43 10.29 3.91 12.90
C PHE A 43 9.57 3.07 13.95
N SER A 44 8.25 3.20 14.00
CA SER A 44 7.40 2.37 14.86
C SER A 44 6.05 2.11 14.21
N VAL A 45 5.43 0.98 14.52
CA VAL A 45 4.10 0.64 14.03
C VAL A 45 3.06 1.54 14.71
N ASP A 46 2.21 2.16 13.90
CA ASP A 46 1.05 2.90 14.38
C ASP A 46 -0.21 2.05 14.35
N ALA A 47 -0.49 1.43 15.49
CA ALA A 47 -1.67 0.60 15.67
C ALA A 47 -3.00 1.37 15.54
N GLY A 48 -3.00 2.70 15.65
CA GLY A 48 -4.20 3.52 15.50
C GLY A 48 -4.60 3.79 14.05
N THR A 49 -3.75 3.45 13.08
CA THR A 49 -4.05 3.69 11.66
C THR A 49 -5.09 2.71 11.14
N VAL A 50 -5.97 3.19 10.26
CA VAL A 50 -6.91 2.33 9.52
C VAL A 50 -6.15 1.23 8.77
N ALA A 51 -5.03 1.57 8.14
CA ALA A 51 -4.18 0.63 7.42
C ALA A 51 -3.76 -0.58 8.28
N TYR A 52 -3.40 -0.35 9.55
CA TYR A 52 -3.08 -1.43 10.48
C TYR A 52 -4.32 -2.22 10.91
N GLN A 53 -5.42 -1.52 11.19
CA GLN A 53 -6.65 -2.13 11.67
C GLN A 53 -7.29 -3.08 10.64
N LEU A 54 -7.04 -2.90 9.34
CA LEU A 54 -7.49 -3.81 8.29
C LEU A 54 -7.03 -5.26 8.52
N ARG A 55 -5.90 -5.48 9.20
CA ARG A 55 -5.41 -6.82 9.52
C ARG A 55 -6.30 -7.58 10.49
N SER A 56 -7.17 -6.89 11.25
CA SER A 56 -8.06 -7.52 12.24
C SER A 56 -9.10 -8.45 11.62
N GLY A 57 -9.42 -8.25 10.34
CA GLY A 57 -10.27 -9.17 9.58
C GLY A 57 -9.54 -10.41 9.04
N LEU A 58 -8.22 -10.51 9.24
CA LEU A 58 -7.39 -11.62 8.78
C LEU A 58 -7.09 -12.58 9.94
N PRO A 59 -6.71 -13.84 9.67
CA PRO A 59 -6.31 -14.77 10.72
C PRO A 59 -5.19 -14.18 11.58
N ALA A 60 -5.26 -14.36 12.92
CA ALA A 60 -4.40 -13.66 13.88
C ALA A 60 -2.88 -13.80 13.64
N ASN A 61 -2.46 -14.90 13.00
CA ASN A 61 -1.05 -15.19 12.69
C ASN A 61 -0.75 -15.16 11.18
N ALA A 62 -1.67 -14.65 10.35
CA ALA A 62 -1.40 -14.52 8.93
C ALA A 62 -0.32 -13.45 8.71
N PRO A 63 0.75 -13.73 7.96
CA PRO A 63 1.72 -12.72 7.58
C PRO A 63 1.03 -11.69 6.67
N VAL A 64 1.15 -10.41 7.04
CA VAL A 64 0.59 -9.29 6.29
C VAL A 64 1.71 -8.35 5.87
N LEU A 65 1.80 -8.11 4.57
CA LEU A 65 2.64 -7.08 3.98
C LEU A 65 1.81 -5.82 3.77
N HIS A 66 2.29 -4.68 4.26
CA HIS A 66 1.67 -3.39 4.03
C HIS A 66 2.41 -2.61 2.95
N ILE A 67 1.69 -2.10 1.95
CA ILE A 67 2.27 -1.28 0.87
C ILE A 67 1.58 0.08 0.84
N GLY A 68 2.38 1.14 0.82
CA GLY A 68 1.87 2.52 0.85
C GLY A 68 2.98 3.56 0.90
N THR A 69 2.62 4.84 0.87
CA THR A 69 3.60 5.93 1.01
C THR A 69 4.05 6.12 2.46
N LEU A 70 5.27 6.61 2.64
CA LEU A 70 5.79 7.07 3.94
C LEU A 70 5.34 8.49 4.26
N PRO A 71 5.42 8.91 5.54
CA PRO A 71 5.38 10.33 5.89
C PRO A 71 6.41 11.12 5.07
N ALA A 72 6.05 12.34 4.62
CA ALA A 72 6.85 13.12 3.67
C ALA A 72 8.31 13.27 4.08
N ALA A 73 8.59 13.59 5.36
CA ALA A 73 9.96 13.75 5.86
C ALA A 73 10.80 12.47 5.72
N ALA A 74 10.21 11.29 5.96
CA ALA A 74 10.90 10.01 5.81
C ALA A 74 11.01 9.57 4.34
N ALA A 75 10.13 10.05 3.47
CA ALA A 75 10.21 9.78 2.03
C ALA A 75 11.37 10.53 1.35
N GLU A 76 11.88 11.62 1.94
CA GLU A 76 13.03 12.36 1.39
C GLU A 76 14.35 11.57 1.49
N VAL A 77 14.45 10.61 2.41
CA VAL A 77 15.60 9.69 2.55
C VAL A 77 15.38 8.36 1.83
N ALA A 78 14.52 8.37 0.80
CA ALA A 78 14.19 7.21 -0.02
C ALA A 78 15.46 6.52 -0.54
N SER A 79 15.54 5.23 -0.30
CA SER A 79 16.61 4.35 -0.77
C SER A 79 16.12 2.91 -0.81
N ASP A 80 16.83 2.07 -1.55
CA ASP A 80 16.55 0.63 -1.59
C ASP A 80 16.87 0.00 -0.22
N GLU A 81 17.94 0.45 0.44
CA GLU A 81 18.33 0.00 1.78
C GLU A 81 17.26 0.33 2.83
N LEU A 82 16.64 1.51 2.76
CA LEU A 82 15.51 1.85 3.63
C LEU A 82 14.31 0.94 3.36
N SER A 83 14.04 0.64 2.09
CA SER A 83 12.92 -0.22 1.71
C SER A 83 13.09 -1.64 2.24
N ASP A 84 14.29 -2.20 2.11
CA ASP A 84 14.64 -3.53 2.61
C ASP A 84 14.59 -3.57 4.14
N TYR A 85 15.08 -2.52 4.81
CA TYR A 85 14.98 -2.37 6.26
C TYR A 85 13.51 -2.36 6.73
N LEU A 86 12.66 -1.58 6.08
CA LEU A 86 11.24 -1.49 6.46
C LEU A 86 10.47 -2.79 6.17
N LEU A 87 10.82 -3.47 5.08
CA LEU A 87 10.25 -4.75 4.71
C LEU A 87 10.62 -5.82 5.75
N ALA A 88 11.89 -5.91 6.12
CA ALA A 88 12.40 -6.93 7.03
C ALA A 88 11.91 -6.73 8.48
N ILE A 89 11.86 -5.49 8.97
CA ILE A 89 11.56 -5.21 10.38
C ILE A 89 10.06 -5.00 10.62
N PHE A 90 9.35 -4.42 9.65
CA PHE A 90 7.96 -3.98 9.85
C PHE A 90 6.95 -4.61 8.87
N SER A 91 7.39 -5.50 7.97
CA SER A 91 6.55 -6.00 6.87
C SER A 91 5.87 -4.87 6.10
N CYS A 92 6.61 -3.78 5.87
CA CYS A 92 6.14 -2.58 5.18
C CYS A 92 7.02 -2.31 3.97
N PHE A 93 6.39 -2.15 2.81
CA PHE A 93 7.10 -1.83 1.57
C PHE A 93 6.67 -0.44 1.07
N PRO A 94 7.57 0.55 1.13
CA PRO A 94 7.22 1.93 0.80
C PRO A 94 7.08 2.13 -0.72
N VAL A 95 6.11 2.96 -1.09
CA VAL A 95 5.97 3.54 -2.43
C VAL A 95 6.44 4.98 -2.38
N TYR A 96 7.50 5.31 -3.09
CA TYR A 96 8.01 6.67 -3.17
C TYR A 96 7.35 7.42 -4.32
N LEU A 97 6.76 8.56 -4.01
CA LEU A 97 6.19 9.47 -4.99
C LEU A 97 6.91 10.82 -4.88
N PRO A 98 7.26 11.47 -6.00
CA PRO A 98 7.75 12.84 -5.96
C PRO A 98 6.78 13.74 -5.18
N THR A 99 7.29 14.62 -4.33
CA THR A 99 6.50 15.44 -3.40
C THR A 99 5.39 16.23 -4.11
N ASP A 100 5.71 16.83 -5.26
CA ASP A 100 4.75 17.56 -6.10
C ASP A 100 3.68 16.63 -6.73
N LEU A 101 4.07 15.42 -7.18
CA LEU A 101 3.12 14.42 -7.67
C LEU A 101 2.17 13.98 -6.55
N HIS A 102 2.71 13.65 -5.37
CA HIS A 102 1.91 13.26 -4.21
C HIS A 102 0.92 14.37 -3.84
N HIS A 103 1.35 15.62 -3.81
CA HIS A 103 0.47 16.76 -3.52
C HIS A 103 -0.68 16.88 -4.53
N ARG A 104 -0.38 16.86 -5.84
CA ARG A 104 -1.42 16.92 -6.89
C ARG A 104 -2.37 15.73 -6.86
N PHE A 105 -1.86 14.53 -6.64
CA PHE A 105 -2.65 13.31 -6.51
C PHE A 105 -3.56 13.37 -5.28
N TYR A 106 -2.99 13.54 -4.09
CA TYR A 106 -3.72 13.40 -2.84
C TYR A 106 -4.58 14.62 -2.53
N HIS A 107 -3.96 15.81 -2.42
CA HIS A 107 -4.69 17.04 -2.11
C HIS A 107 -5.47 17.54 -3.32
N GLY A 108 -4.82 17.54 -4.49
CA GLY A 108 -5.39 18.09 -5.71
C GLY A 108 -6.51 17.23 -6.31
N PHE A 109 -6.39 15.90 -6.34
CA PHE A 109 -7.41 15.05 -6.95
C PHE A 109 -8.30 14.35 -5.92
N CYS A 110 -7.70 13.55 -5.03
CA CYS A 110 -8.43 12.73 -4.08
C CYS A 110 -9.25 13.57 -3.09
N LYS A 111 -8.64 14.57 -2.43
CA LYS A 111 -9.34 15.43 -1.47
C LYS A 111 -10.22 16.49 -2.10
N HIS A 112 -9.91 16.97 -3.30
CA HIS A 112 -10.69 18.01 -3.97
C HIS A 112 -11.90 17.44 -4.74
N TYR A 113 -11.74 16.34 -5.48
CA TYR A 113 -12.83 15.75 -6.29
C TYR A 113 -13.47 14.55 -5.61
N PHE A 114 -12.70 13.49 -5.32
CA PHE A 114 -13.29 12.23 -4.83
C PHE A 114 -13.92 12.37 -3.46
N TRP A 115 -13.26 13.03 -2.51
CA TRP A 115 -13.80 13.17 -1.17
C TRP A 115 -15.15 13.90 -1.17
N PRO A 116 -15.32 15.10 -1.77
CA PRO A 116 -16.62 15.75 -1.87
C PRO A 116 -17.66 14.94 -2.64
N LEU A 117 -17.27 14.30 -3.76
CA LEU A 117 -18.16 13.49 -4.56
C LEU A 117 -18.72 12.29 -3.77
N LEU A 118 -17.84 11.54 -3.10
CA LEU A 118 -18.21 10.34 -2.32
C LEU A 118 -18.97 10.66 -1.04
N HIS A 119 -18.92 11.93 -0.58
CA HIS A 119 -19.65 12.41 0.59
C HIS A 119 -20.85 13.29 0.22
N TYR A 120 -21.29 13.27 -1.04
CA TYR A 120 -22.46 14.02 -1.54
C TYR A 120 -22.38 15.54 -1.31
N LEU A 121 -21.16 16.11 -1.27
CA LEU A 121 -20.92 17.55 -1.03
C LEU A 121 -20.90 18.39 -2.32
N LEU A 122 -21.47 17.87 -3.41
CA LEU A 122 -21.40 18.49 -4.75
C LEU A 122 -21.97 19.92 -4.81
N SER A 123 -22.93 20.26 -3.94
CA SER A 123 -23.50 21.61 -3.84
C SER A 123 -22.66 22.62 -3.04
N LEU A 124 -21.51 22.23 -2.46
CA LEU A 124 -20.75 23.08 -1.51
C LEU A 124 -19.47 23.72 -2.08
N THR A 125 -19.13 23.51 -3.34
CA THR A 125 -17.95 24.12 -3.97
C THR A 125 -18.37 25.22 -4.97
N PRO A 126 -18.28 26.51 -4.58
CA PRO A 126 -18.66 27.60 -5.45
C PRO A 126 -17.52 27.89 -6.43
N SER A 127 -17.60 27.30 -7.62
CA SER A 127 -16.86 27.79 -8.77
C SER A 127 -17.87 28.25 -9.83
N SER A 128 -18.20 29.54 -9.69
CA SER A 128 -18.89 30.42 -10.64
C SER A 128 -20.31 30.13 -11.12
N LEU A 129 -20.96 28.99 -10.83
CA LEU A 129 -22.44 28.76 -10.85
C LEU A 129 -22.77 27.28 -10.52
N GLY A 130 -22.20 26.74 -9.44
CA GLY A 130 -22.63 25.46 -8.84
C GLY A 130 -21.89 24.18 -9.25
N GLY A 131 -20.66 24.24 -9.77
CA GLY A 131 -19.89 23.04 -10.11
C GLY A 131 -18.41 23.11 -9.75
N LEU A 132 -17.80 21.95 -9.50
CA LEU A 132 -16.36 21.76 -9.28
C LEU A 132 -15.67 21.51 -10.64
N PRO A 133 -14.99 22.51 -11.25
CA PRO A 133 -14.47 22.39 -12.61
C PRO A 133 -13.40 21.30 -12.67
N PHE A 134 -13.58 20.31 -13.52
CA PHE A 134 -12.69 19.16 -13.61
C PHE A 134 -11.36 19.52 -14.27
N GLN A 135 -10.25 19.33 -13.55
CA GLN A 135 -8.90 19.55 -14.06
C GLN A 135 -8.28 18.22 -14.49
N ARG A 136 -8.15 18.04 -15.81
CA ARG A 136 -7.57 16.83 -16.42
C ARG A 136 -6.13 16.55 -15.94
N THR A 137 -5.34 17.58 -15.66
CA THR A 137 -3.95 17.44 -15.16
C THR A 137 -3.88 16.77 -13.77
N LEU A 138 -4.84 17.08 -12.89
CA LEU A 138 -4.96 16.45 -11.57
C LEU A 138 -5.38 14.98 -11.68
N TYR A 139 -6.29 14.67 -12.61
CA TYR A 139 -6.64 13.28 -12.92
C TYR A 139 -5.45 12.48 -13.45
N HIS A 140 -4.63 13.05 -14.34
CA HIS A 140 -3.41 12.39 -14.80
C HIS A 140 -2.39 12.18 -13.67
N SER A 141 -2.30 13.10 -12.71
CA SER A 141 -1.47 12.93 -11.52
C SER A 141 -1.98 11.75 -10.67
N PHE A 142 -3.30 11.61 -10.51
CA PHE A 142 -3.91 10.47 -9.84
C PHE A 142 -3.59 9.14 -10.53
N LEU A 143 -3.73 9.07 -11.86
CA LEU A 143 -3.35 7.87 -12.62
C LEU A 143 -1.86 7.56 -12.50
N SER A 144 -1.01 8.58 -12.53
CA SER A 144 0.45 8.40 -12.41
C SER A 144 0.86 7.87 -11.04
N ALA A 145 0.24 8.37 -9.96
CA ALA A 145 0.46 7.82 -8.62
C ALA A 145 0.00 6.36 -8.52
N ASN A 146 -1.20 6.03 -9.03
CA ASN A 146 -1.71 4.65 -9.04
C ASN A 146 -0.83 3.70 -9.88
N ARG A 147 -0.24 4.21 -10.97
CA ARG A 147 0.74 3.45 -11.77
C ARG A 147 2.02 3.17 -10.97
N ALA A 148 2.55 4.15 -10.25
CA ALA A 148 3.74 3.97 -9.41
C ALA A 148 3.49 2.97 -8.28
N PHE A 149 2.29 2.96 -7.68
CA PHE A 149 1.87 1.89 -6.79
C PHE A 149 1.90 0.52 -7.49
N ALA A 150 1.32 0.41 -8.69
CA ALA A 150 1.33 -0.84 -9.45
C ALA A 150 2.76 -1.31 -9.79
N ASP A 151 3.65 -0.39 -10.16
CA ASP A 151 5.09 -0.66 -10.38
C ASP A 151 5.70 -1.29 -9.14
N ARG A 152 5.53 -0.65 -7.99
CA ARG A 152 6.10 -1.13 -6.74
C ARG A 152 5.52 -2.47 -6.29
N LEU A 153 4.23 -2.70 -6.50
CA LEU A 153 3.58 -3.98 -6.18
C LEU A 153 4.16 -5.12 -7.04
N THR A 154 4.37 -4.89 -8.33
CA THR A 154 4.87 -5.94 -9.25
C THR A 154 6.23 -6.49 -8.83
N GLU A 155 7.03 -5.73 -8.08
CA GLU A 155 8.35 -6.16 -7.60
C GLU A 155 8.28 -7.22 -6.48
N VAL A 156 7.19 -7.26 -5.72
CA VAL A 156 7.07 -8.11 -4.53
C VAL A 156 5.93 -9.12 -4.61
N LEU A 157 4.97 -8.91 -5.51
CA LEU A 157 3.85 -9.82 -5.68
C LEU A 157 4.29 -11.12 -6.38
N ARG A 158 3.89 -12.23 -5.78
CA ARG A 158 3.94 -13.56 -6.38
C ARG A 158 2.56 -13.89 -6.97
N PRO A 159 2.46 -14.06 -8.30
CA PRO A 159 1.22 -14.48 -8.94
C PRO A 159 0.69 -15.78 -8.31
N ASP A 160 -0.63 -15.93 -8.27
CA ASP A 160 -1.36 -17.11 -7.74
C ASP A 160 -1.18 -17.43 -6.25
N GLU A 161 -0.20 -16.83 -5.58
CA GLU A 161 0.11 -17.05 -4.15
C GLU A 161 -0.29 -15.88 -3.24
N ASP A 162 -0.41 -14.66 -3.77
CA ASP A 162 -0.66 -13.48 -2.96
C ASP A 162 -2.09 -12.95 -3.13
N LEU A 163 -2.75 -12.65 -2.00
CA LEU A 163 -4.04 -11.97 -2.00
C LEU A 163 -3.84 -10.48 -1.72
N VAL A 164 -4.16 -9.66 -2.72
CA VAL A 164 -4.01 -8.20 -2.67
C VAL A 164 -5.32 -7.53 -2.27
N TRP A 165 -5.30 -6.83 -1.14
CA TRP A 165 -6.41 -6.02 -0.65
C TRP A 165 -6.09 -4.53 -0.78
N ILE A 166 -6.68 -3.89 -1.80
CA ILE A 166 -6.54 -2.46 -2.05
C ILE A 166 -7.60 -1.69 -1.26
N HIS A 167 -7.20 -0.65 -0.54
CA HIS A 167 -8.07 0.10 0.35
C HIS A 167 -8.18 1.58 -0.04
N ASP A 168 -9.42 2.09 0.09
CA ASP A 168 -9.82 3.49 -0.03
C ASP A 168 -9.82 4.10 -1.44
N TYR A 169 -10.45 5.27 -1.57
CA TYR A 169 -10.66 5.95 -2.87
C TYR A 169 -9.36 6.46 -3.53
N HIS A 170 -8.26 6.50 -2.78
CA HIS A 170 -6.95 6.93 -3.25
C HIS A 170 -6.38 6.00 -4.33
N LEU A 171 -6.78 4.73 -4.33
CA LEU A 171 -6.18 3.68 -5.15
C LEU A 171 -7.17 3.04 -6.14
N LEU A 172 -8.27 3.74 -6.49
CA LEU A 172 -9.32 3.18 -7.35
C LEU A 172 -8.82 2.79 -8.76
N ALA A 173 -7.75 3.40 -9.27
CA ALA A 173 -7.17 3.05 -10.57
C ALA A 173 -6.11 1.94 -10.49
N LEU A 174 -5.69 1.56 -9.27
CA LEU A 174 -4.64 0.56 -9.07
C LEU A 174 -5.07 -0.81 -9.58
N LEU A 175 -6.31 -1.23 -9.34
CA LEU A 175 -6.82 -2.52 -9.83
C LEU A 175 -6.70 -2.63 -11.35
N THR A 176 -7.12 -1.60 -12.08
CA THR A 176 -6.97 -1.55 -13.55
C THR A 176 -5.51 -1.61 -13.98
N CYS A 177 -4.59 -1.03 -13.21
CA CYS A 177 -3.16 -1.10 -13.50
C CYS A 177 -2.57 -2.49 -13.25
N LEU A 178 -3.04 -3.21 -12.22
CA LEU A 178 -2.58 -4.55 -11.89
C LEU A 178 -3.11 -5.61 -12.87
N CYS A 179 -4.41 -5.58 -13.21
CA CYS A 179 -4.98 -6.56 -14.16
C CYS A 179 -4.36 -6.47 -15.56
N LYS A 180 -3.78 -5.32 -15.93
CA LYS A 180 -3.03 -5.19 -17.19
C LYS A 180 -1.66 -5.88 -17.16
N ARG A 181 -1.12 -6.14 -15.97
CA ARG A 181 0.19 -6.78 -15.75
C ARG A 181 0.05 -8.26 -15.44
N PHE A 182 -1.02 -8.62 -14.73
CA PHE A 182 -1.39 -9.97 -14.35
C PHE A 182 -2.80 -10.24 -14.93
N PRO A 183 -2.90 -10.61 -16.22
CA PRO A 183 -4.18 -10.88 -16.89
C PRO A 183 -4.85 -12.17 -16.39
#